data_AF-A0A1G5GUT3-F1
#
_entry.id   AF-A0A1G5GUT3-F1
#
_cell.length_a   1.000
_cell.length_b   1.000
_cell.length_c   1.000
_cell.angle_alpha   90.00
_cell.angle_beta   90.00
_cell.angle_gamma   90.00
#
_symmetry.space_group_name_H-M   'P 1'
#
loop_
_entity.id
_entity.type
_entity.pdbx_description
1 polymer ?
#
loop_
_entity_poly.entity_id
_entity_poly.type
_entity_poly.pdbx_seq_one_letter_code
_entity_poly.pdbx_strand_id
1 'polypeptide(L)'
;MLSQYEADIIEKGIELSWTTWAKMSGQTLTIGDISYLKSDTDRGFERIFSIKLNRENMDFCIQQMIYYIKAGIMPDSMLITPNTKPENLAELLSQKGLPVAL
;
A
#
# COMPACT_ATOMS: atom_id res chain seq x y z
N MET A 1 -21.96 1.31 3.68
CA MET A 1 -20.88 2.33 3.65
C MET A 1 -20.41 2.49 5.08
N LEU A 2 -19.11 2.35 5.36
CA LEU A 2 -18.56 2.55 6.70
C LEU A 2 -18.66 4.04 7.06
N SER A 3 -18.88 4.35 8.34
CA SER A 3 -18.66 5.71 8.83
C SER A 3 -17.17 6.06 8.78
N GLN A 4 -16.84 7.36 8.74
CA GLN A 4 -15.44 7.80 8.77
C GLN A 4 -14.71 7.27 10.02
N TYR A 5 -15.41 7.26 11.16
CA TYR A 5 -14.86 6.74 12.41
C TYR A 5 -14.48 5.25 12.31
N GLU A 6 -15.35 4.42 11.74
CA GLU A 6 -15.08 2.99 11.55
C GLU A 6 -13.92 2.76 10.57
N ALA A 7 -13.89 3.52 9.46
CA ALA A 7 -12.81 3.48 8.49
C ALA A 7 -11.46 3.79 9.15
N ASP A 8 -11.40 4.86 9.96
CA ASP A 8 -10.17 5.29 10.64
C ASP A 8 -9.69 4.27 11.67
N ILE A 9 -10.61 3.62 12.41
CA ILE A 9 -10.26 2.55 13.35
C ILE A 9 -9.63 1.36 12.62
N ILE A 10 -10.24 0.93 11.51
CA ILE A 10 -9.75 -0.19 10.72
C ILE A 10 -8.34 0.11 10.21
N GLU A 11 -8.12 1.29 9.63
CA GLU A 11 -6.80 1.67 9.12
C GLU A 11 -5.75 1.76 10.21
N LYS A 12 -6.10 2.31 11.38
CA LYS A 12 -5.19 2.36 12.51
C LYS A 12 -4.81 0.96 13.01
N GLY A 13 -5.75 0.02 13.01
CA GLY A 13 -5.48 -1.39 13.32
C GLY A 13 -4.53 -2.04 12.32
N ILE A 14 -4.71 -1.78 11.02
CA ILE A 14 -3.84 -2.26 9.95
C ILE A 14 -2.43 -1.68 10.11
N GLU A 15 -2.30 -0.37 10.30
CA GLU A 15 -1.02 0.31 10.49
C GLU A 15 -0.26 -0.22 11.71
N LEU A 16 -0.94 -0.39 12.85
CA LEU A 16 -0.35 -0.97 14.05
C LEU A 16 0.15 -2.40 13.82
N SER A 17 -0.63 -3.21 13.11
CA SER A 17 -0.27 -4.60 12.81
C SER A 17 1.00 -4.70 11.97
N TRP A 18 1.04 -3.95 10.85
CA TRP A 18 2.21 -3.97 9.95
C TRP A 18 3.44 -3.33 10.58
N THR A 19 3.28 -2.25 11.32
CA THR A 19 4.39 -1.61 12.05
C THR A 19 4.96 -2.53 13.12
N THR A 20 4.11 -3.26 13.84
CA THR A 20 4.55 -4.23 14.84
C THR A 20 5.31 -5.38 14.19
N TRP A 21 4.77 -5.94 13.11
CA TRP A 21 5.42 -7.02 12.37
C TRP A 21 6.79 -6.60 11.84
N ALA A 22 6.90 -5.42 11.24
CA ALA A 22 8.15 -4.88 10.71
C ALA A 22 9.24 -4.82 11.79
N LYS A 23 8.89 -4.29 12.96
CA LYS A 23 9.81 -4.19 14.10
C LYS A 23 10.24 -5.54 14.64
N MET A 24 9.31 -6.51 14.73
CA MET A 24 9.62 -7.85 15.23
C MET A 24 10.49 -8.65 14.27
N SER A 25 10.34 -8.43 12.97
CA SER A 25 11.07 -9.17 11.92
C SER A 25 12.35 -8.46 11.46
N GLY A 26 12.63 -7.26 11.97
CA GLY A 26 13.79 -6.46 11.55
C GLY A 26 13.70 -5.98 10.09
N GLN A 27 12.49 -5.88 9.55
CA GLN A 27 12.24 -5.50 8.15
C GLN A 27 12.13 -3.98 7.98
N THR A 28 12.37 -3.52 6.75
CA THR A 28 12.30 -2.11 6.39
C THR A 28 10.84 -1.65 6.24
N LEU A 29 10.46 -0.68 7.07
CA LEU A 29 9.16 -0.01 7.05
C LEU A 29 9.27 1.36 6.40
N THR A 30 8.47 1.59 5.35
CA THR A 30 8.33 2.91 4.73
C THR A 30 6.95 3.49 5.06
N ILE A 31 6.92 4.73 5.57
CA ILE A 31 5.68 5.44 5.92
C ILE A 31 5.59 6.73 5.10
N GLY A 32 4.45 6.96 4.46
CA GLY A 32 4.18 8.15 3.67
C GLY A 32 2.84 8.05 2.93
N ASP A 33 2.72 8.74 1.79
CA ASP A 33 1.53 8.62 0.93
C ASP A 33 1.27 7.18 0.47
N ILE A 34 2.34 6.40 0.32
CA ILE A 34 2.29 4.95 0.12
C ILE A 34 3.13 4.34 1.24
N SER A 35 2.48 3.67 2.18
CA SER A 35 3.15 2.96 3.28
C SER A 35 3.22 1.48 2.97
N TYR A 36 4.41 0.91 3.16
CA TYR A 36 4.67 -0.48 2.83
C TYR A 36 5.80 -1.07 3.67
N LEU A 37 5.77 -2.39 3.74
CA LEU A 37 6.77 -3.23 4.36
C LEU A 37 7.51 -3.99 3.25
N LYS A 38 8.84 -3.84 3.20
CA LYS A 38 9.71 -4.60 2.29
C LYS A 38 10.66 -5.44 3.12
N SER A 39 10.87 -6.68 2.70
CA SER A 39 11.84 -7.55 3.31
C SER A 39 13.20 -7.31 2.67
N ASP A 40 14.24 -7.17 3.51
CA ASP A 40 15.62 -7.06 3.03
C ASP A 40 16.21 -8.43 2.62
N THR A 41 15.44 -9.50 2.88
CA THR A 41 15.74 -10.86 2.45
C THR A 41 14.59 -11.38 1.59
N ASP A 42 14.87 -12.16 0.54
CA ASP A 42 13.83 -12.75 -0.34
C ASP A 42 12.90 -13.75 0.35
N ARG A 43 12.88 -13.79 1.70
CA ARG A 43 12.17 -14.78 2.53
C ARG A 43 11.18 -14.17 3.52
N GLY A 44 10.97 -12.86 3.48
CA GLY A 44 10.07 -12.17 4.42
C GLY A 44 8.75 -11.75 3.78
N PHE A 45 7.75 -11.52 4.63
CA PHE A 45 6.46 -11.01 4.17
C PHE A 45 6.57 -9.55 3.74
N GLU A 46 5.98 -9.20 2.62
CA GLU A 46 6.03 -7.86 2.03
C GLU A 46 4.63 -7.40 1.62
N ARG A 47 4.31 -6.14 1.86
CA ARG A 47 2.98 -5.60 1.53
C ARG A 47 2.92 -4.09 1.55
N ILE A 48 2.23 -3.52 0.56
CA ILE A 48 1.70 -2.15 0.60
C ILE A 48 0.40 -2.18 1.41
N PHE A 49 0.32 -1.41 2.48
CA PHE A 49 -0.81 -1.49 3.42
C PHE A 49 -1.57 -0.17 3.61
N SER A 50 -1.11 0.93 3.03
CA SER A 50 -1.83 2.20 3.00
C SER A 50 -1.45 2.99 1.77
N ILE A 51 -2.44 3.51 1.04
CA ILE A 51 -2.26 4.32 -0.16
C ILE A 51 -3.19 5.53 -0.08
N LYS A 52 -2.62 6.72 0.08
CA LYS A 52 -3.32 8.00 0.30
C LYS A 52 -2.82 9.05 -0.71
N LEU A 53 -3.01 8.77 -1.99
CA LEU A 53 -2.57 9.65 -3.08
C LEU A 53 -3.57 10.78 -3.31
N ASN A 54 -3.37 11.90 -2.61
CA ASN A 54 -4.31 13.04 -2.62
C ASN A 54 -3.76 14.26 -3.40
N ARG A 55 -2.87 14.05 -4.38
CA ARG A 55 -2.11 15.12 -5.06
C ARG A 55 -2.59 15.36 -6.49
N GLU A 56 -2.37 16.57 -7.01
CA GLU A 56 -2.65 16.96 -8.40
C GLU A 56 -1.93 16.07 -9.44
N ASN A 57 -0.82 15.44 -9.07
CA ASN A 57 -0.01 14.56 -9.93
C ASN A 57 -0.30 13.06 -9.71
N MET A 58 -1.53 12.69 -9.39
CA MET A 58 -1.93 11.32 -9.05
C MET A 58 -1.52 10.30 -10.11
N ASP A 59 -1.72 10.60 -11.40
CA ASP A 59 -1.39 9.66 -12.48
C ASP A 59 0.11 9.36 -12.55
N PHE A 60 0.95 10.38 -12.30
CA PHE A 60 2.40 10.22 -12.18
C PHE A 60 2.77 9.37 -10.97
N CYS A 61 2.15 9.61 -9.80
CA CYS A 61 2.40 8.81 -8.60
C CYS A 61 2.03 7.33 -8.80
N ILE A 62 0.91 7.05 -9.47
CA ILE A 62 0.49 5.68 -9.79
C ILE A 62 1.47 5.04 -10.77
N GLN A 63 1.90 5.75 -11.81
CA GLN A 63 2.93 5.25 -12.74
C GLN A 63 4.25 4.96 -12.04
N GLN A 64 4.70 5.83 -11.14
CA GLN A 64 5.90 5.59 -10.34
C GLN A 64 5.75 4.37 -9.43
N MET A 65 4.61 4.20 -8.77
CA MET A 65 4.33 3.02 -7.95
C MET A 65 4.42 1.74 -8.79
N ILE A 66 3.81 1.72 -9.99
CA ILE A 66 3.87 0.57 -10.90
C ILE A 66 5.32 0.28 -11.32
N TYR A 67 6.09 1.32 -11.64
CA TYR A 67 7.50 1.18 -12.00
C TYR A 67 8.31 0.56 -10.86
N TYR A 68 8.13 1.04 -9.62
CA TYR A 68 8.83 0.52 -8.45
C TYR A 68 8.43 -0.92 -8.08
N ILE A 69 7.17 -1.29 -8.28
CA ILE A 69 6.72 -2.68 -8.12
C ILE A 69 7.43 -3.57 -9.14
N LYS A 70 7.43 -3.20 -10.43
CA LYS A 70 8.10 -3.97 -11.49
C LYS A 70 9.62 -4.07 -11.31
N ALA A 71 10.24 -3.06 -10.70
CA ALA A 71 11.65 -3.03 -10.38
C ALA A 71 12.02 -3.78 -9.08
N GLY A 72 11.04 -4.31 -8.34
CA GLY A 72 11.27 -5.00 -7.07
C GLY A 72 11.62 -4.08 -5.89
N ILE A 73 11.44 -2.76 -6.05
CA ILE A 73 11.71 -1.75 -5.02
C ILE A 73 10.53 -1.68 -4.04
N MET A 74 9.30 -1.80 -4.55
CA MET A 74 8.08 -1.89 -3.75
C MET A 74 7.48 -3.31 -3.82
N PRO A 75 6.74 -3.74 -2.79
CA PRO A 75 6.01 -5.02 -2.83
C PRO A 75 4.94 -5.02 -3.92
N ASP A 76 4.74 -6.16 -4.56
CA ASP A 76 3.64 -6.37 -5.52
C ASP A 76 2.31 -6.73 -4.83
N SER A 77 2.36 -7.16 -3.56
CA SER A 77 1.18 -7.38 -2.73
C SER A 77 0.67 -6.08 -2.10
N MET A 78 -0.64 -5.82 -2.20
CA MET A 78 -1.27 -4.63 -1.63
C MET A 78 -2.61 -4.91 -0.96
N LEU A 79 -3.01 -4.02 -0.05
CA LEU A 79 -4.34 -3.97 0.56
C LEU A 79 -5.08 -2.72 0.10
N ILE A 80 -6.32 -2.89 -0.36
CA ILE A 80 -7.26 -1.77 -0.52
C ILE A 80 -7.98 -1.58 0.81
N THR A 81 -7.75 -0.43 1.43
CA THR A 81 -8.34 -0.04 2.72
C THR A 81 -9.50 0.95 2.52
N PRO A 82 -10.36 1.16 3.54
CA PRO A 82 -11.49 2.07 3.42
C PRO A 82 -11.16 3.49 2.98
N ASN A 83 -10.02 4.06 3.40
CA ASN A 83 -9.59 5.40 2.98
C ASN A 83 -8.51 5.35 1.88
N THR A 84 -8.38 4.23 1.14
CA THR A 84 -7.50 4.19 -0.02
C THR A 84 -7.87 5.26 -1.03
N LYS A 85 -6.89 6.05 -1.45
CA LYS A 85 -7.04 7.08 -2.48
C LYS A 85 -6.02 6.87 -3.61
N PRO A 86 -6.46 6.99 -4.88
CA PRO A 86 -7.84 7.28 -5.30
C PRO A 86 -8.82 6.12 -5.04
N GLU A 87 -10.11 6.42 -4.98
CA GLU A 87 -11.16 5.43 -4.73
C GLU A 87 -11.23 4.35 -5.82
N ASN A 88 -10.87 4.70 -7.06
CA ASN A 88 -10.81 3.79 -8.20
C ASN A 88 -9.41 3.20 -8.44
N LEU A 89 -8.52 3.21 -7.43
CA LEU A 89 -7.14 2.73 -7.58
C LEU A 89 -7.06 1.32 -8.18
N ALA A 90 -7.91 0.39 -7.73
CA ALA A 90 -7.91 -0.99 -8.24
C ALA A 90 -8.16 -1.06 -9.76
N GLU A 91 -9.07 -0.23 -10.26
CA GLU A 91 -9.37 -0.12 -11.68
C GLU A 91 -8.18 0.47 -12.45
N LEU A 92 -7.61 1.57 -11.95
CA LEU A 92 -6.45 2.24 -12.56
C LEU A 92 -5.23 1.31 -12.67
N LEU A 93 -4.99 0.49 -11.64
CA LEU A 93 -3.90 -0.48 -11.65
C LEU A 93 -4.14 -1.61 -12.64
N SER A 94 -5.37 -2.13 -12.70
CA SER A 94 -5.77 -3.16 -13.65
C SER A 94 -5.58 -2.69 -15.10
N GLN A 95 -6.04 -1.47 -15.43
CA GLN A 95 -5.86 -0.87 -16.75
C GLN A 95 -4.38 -0.70 -17.14
N LYS A 96 -3.48 -0.53 -16.16
CA LYS A 96 -2.03 -0.37 -16.38
C LYS A 96 -1.25 -1.70 -16.25
N GLY A 97 -1.96 -2.83 -16.16
CA GLY A 97 -1.39 -4.18 -16.24
C GLY A 97 -0.82 -4.74 -14.94
N LEU A 98 -1.22 -4.20 -13.77
CA LEU A 98 -0.96 -4.85 -12.48
C LEU A 98 -2.21 -5.61 -12.01
N PRO A 99 -2.13 -6.94 -11.81
CA PRO A 99 -3.23 -7.70 -11.23
C PRO A 99 -3.38 -7.31 -9.77
N VAL A 100 -4.52 -6.72 -9.42
CA VAL A 100 -4.88 -6.47 -8.01
C VAL A 100 -5.57 -7.73 -7.51
N ALA A 101 -4.89 -8.50 -6.66
CA ALA A 101 -5.55 -9.55 -5.90
C ALA A 101 -6.41 -8.86 -4.83
N LEU A 102 -7.73 -8.89 -5.02
CA LEU A 102 -8.72 -8.43 -4.03
C LEU A 102 -8.80 -9.41 -2.86
#